data_AF-A0A6M1SFM1-F1
#
_entry.id   AF-A0A6M1SFM1-F1
#
_cell.length_a   1.000
_cell.length_b   1.000
_cell.length_c   1.000
_cell.angle_alpha   90.00
_cell.angle_beta   90.00
_cell.angle_gamma   90.00
#
_symmetry.space_group_name_H-M   'P 1'
#
loop_
_entity.id
_entity.type
_entity.pdbx_description
1 polymer ?
#
loop_
_entity_poly.entity_id
_entity_poly.type
_entity_poly.pdbx_seq_one_letter_code
_entity_poly.pdbx_strand_id
1 'polypeptide(L)'
;IGPGGLDSLALKCSHLHHHQLPISSTATAQAIIAHWLSPRDLGHASPHYPLTQRLAMPGVLFYPWHTTLPPPVGATIDHRRGKWCYLRDWPTLAAQQSEVLKMAWLEKPHWLAPPPLSAFYAAKDYMPDVAPLIHRYGPQQVMLYDPQARELTEEQPLERLVIVPNDWPRQVPLPPRTRG
;
A
#
# COMPACT_ATOMS: atom_id res chain seq x y z
N ILE A 1 8.64 4.57 0.89
CA ILE A 1 8.89 5.02 -0.50
C ILE A 1 8.04 4.19 -1.45
N GLY A 2 7.60 4.76 -2.56
CA GLY A 2 6.89 4.02 -3.60
C GLY A 2 7.84 3.08 -4.35
N PRO A 3 7.31 2.02 -5.01
CA PRO A 3 8.11 1.05 -5.76
C PRO A 3 9.09 1.69 -6.77
N GLY A 4 8.67 2.73 -7.50
CA GLY A 4 9.54 3.43 -8.46
C GLY A 4 10.56 4.41 -7.86
N GLY A 5 10.62 4.55 -6.53
CA GLY A 5 11.52 5.49 -5.84
C GLY A 5 11.18 6.98 -6.04
N LEU A 6 10.24 7.32 -6.92
CA LEU A 6 9.84 8.71 -7.21
C LEU A 6 8.85 9.31 -6.20
N ASP A 7 8.24 8.46 -5.40
CA ASP A 7 7.14 8.84 -4.51
C ASP A 7 7.43 8.45 -3.06
N SER A 8 6.91 9.23 -2.12
CA SER A 8 7.03 8.95 -0.69
C SER A 8 5.71 9.21 0.02
N LEU A 9 5.42 8.38 1.02
CA LEU A 9 4.23 8.57 1.86
C LEU A 9 4.23 9.97 2.49
N ALA A 10 5.40 10.47 2.89
CA ALA A 10 5.53 11.82 3.46
C ALA A 10 5.10 12.92 2.47
N LEU A 11 5.49 12.84 1.19
CA LEU A 11 5.07 13.79 0.16
C LEU A 11 3.56 13.71 -0.08
N LYS A 12 3.01 12.50 -0.14
CA LYS A 12 1.55 12.28 -0.25
C LYS A 12 0.79 12.89 0.93
N CYS A 13 1.20 12.58 2.17
CA CYS A 13 0.62 13.15 3.37
C CYS A 13 0.67 14.68 3.35
N SER A 14 1.84 15.25 3.01
CA SER A 14 2.01 16.70 2.96
C SER A 14 1.11 17.34 1.90
N HIS A 15 1.01 16.73 0.71
CA HIS A 15 0.15 17.24 -0.36
C HIS A 15 -1.33 17.17 0.05
N LEU A 16 -1.76 16.06 0.64
CA LEU A 16 -3.14 15.90 1.13
C LEU A 16 -3.48 16.94 2.20
N HIS A 17 -2.57 17.14 3.16
CA HIS A 17 -2.78 18.05 4.28
C HIS A 17 -2.77 19.54 3.86
N HIS A 18 -1.80 19.95 3.06
CA HIS A 18 -1.57 21.37 2.76
C HIS A 18 -2.18 21.84 1.45
N HIS A 19 -2.58 20.92 0.57
CA HIS A 19 -3.17 21.26 -0.72
C HIS A 19 -4.58 20.70 -0.87
N GLN A 20 -4.82 19.40 -0.67
CA GLN A 20 -6.12 18.81 -1.01
C GLN A 20 -7.21 19.07 0.04
N LEU A 21 -6.93 18.87 1.33
CA LEU A 21 -7.92 19.13 2.39
C LEU A 21 -8.40 20.59 2.37
N PRO A 22 -7.53 21.61 2.27
CA PRO A 22 -7.96 23.01 2.27
C PRO A 22 -8.84 23.42 1.08
N ILE A 23 -8.82 22.68 -0.04
CA ILE A 23 -9.67 23.01 -1.21
C ILE A 23 -11.14 23.09 -0.82
N SER A 24 -11.59 22.16 0.02
CA SER A 24 -13.01 22.16 0.43
C SER A 24 -13.36 23.34 1.34
N SER A 25 -12.39 24.08 1.88
CA SER A 25 -12.63 25.33 2.64
C SER A 25 -12.69 26.58 1.76
N THR A 26 -12.42 26.48 0.46
CA THR A 26 -12.54 27.64 -0.44
C THR A 26 -13.99 28.08 -0.62
N ALA A 27 -14.22 29.38 -0.83
CA ALA A 27 -15.57 29.92 -1.03
C ALA A 27 -16.32 29.24 -2.18
N THR A 28 -15.62 28.96 -3.29
CA THR A 28 -16.18 28.24 -4.43
C THR A 28 -16.59 26.81 -4.07
N ALA A 29 -15.72 26.06 -3.38
CA ALA A 29 -16.05 24.70 -2.96
C ALA A 29 -17.22 24.68 -1.96
N GLN A 30 -17.24 25.61 -1.02
CA GLN A 30 -18.33 25.76 -0.05
C GLN A 30 -19.66 26.07 -0.74
N ALA A 31 -19.68 26.97 -1.72
CA ALA A 31 -20.88 27.27 -2.51
C ALA A 31 -21.39 26.04 -3.28
N ILE A 32 -20.50 25.27 -3.90
CA ILE A 32 -20.84 24.02 -4.61
C ILE A 32 -21.41 22.99 -3.64
N ILE A 33 -20.73 22.76 -2.52
CA ILE A 33 -21.16 21.81 -1.50
C ILE A 33 -22.53 22.20 -0.94
N ALA A 34 -22.73 23.47 -0.59
CA ALA A 34 -24.02 23.97 -0.11
C ALA A 34 -25.12 23.78 -1.16
N HIS A 35 -24.84 24.03 -2.44
CA HIS A 35 -25.79 23.78 -3.53
C HIS A 35 -26.20 22.31 -3.62
N TRP A 36 -25.24 21.37 -3.55
CA TRP A 36 -25.52 19.94 -3.67
C TRP A 36 -26.17 19.31 -2.44
N LEU A 37 -25.86 19.84 -1.25
CA LEU A 37 -26.41 19.34 0.02
C LEU A 37 -27.74 19.98 0.40
N SER A 38 -28.15 21.08 -0.25
CA SER A 38 -29.45 21.69 0.00
C SER A 38 -30.57 20.76 -0.50
N PRO A 39 -31.55 20.40 0.37
CA PRO A 39 -32.70 19.63 -0.05
C PRO A 39 -33.45 20.34 -1.20
N ARG A 40 -33.71 19.63 -2.30
CA ARG A 40 -34.42 20.20 -3.46
C ARG A 40 -35.93 20.36 -3.20
N ASP A 41 -36.49 19.55 -2.30
CA ASP A 41 -37.93 19.39 -2.11
C ASP A 41 -38.44 19.92 -0.75
N LEU A 42 -37.55 20.44 0.10
CA LEU A 42 -37.90 21.04 1.39
C LEU A 42 -37.40 22.49 1.37
N GLY A 43 -38.32 23.46 1.38
CA GLY A 43 -37.99 24.89 1.30
C GLY A 43 -36.94 25.34 2.33
N HIS A 44 -36.25 26.45 2.01
CA HIS A 44 -35.19 27.11 2.78
C HIS A 44 -34.44 26.20 3.78
N ALA A 45 -33.41 25.52 3.27
CA ALA A 45 -32.51 24.70 4.08
C ALA A 45 -31.87 25.52 5.21
N SER A 46 -31.87 24.96 6.43
CA SER A 46 -31.10 25.49 7.57
C SER A 46 -29.62 25.66 7.21
N PRO A 47 -28.90 26.62 7.83
CA PRO A 47 -27.47 26.77 7.62
C PRO A 47 -26.77 25.44 7.90
N HIS A 48 -26.09 24.91 6.87
CA HIS A 48 -25.34 23.67 6.96
C HIS A 48 -24.32 23.78 8.11
N TYR A 49 -24.33 22.80 9.02
CA TYR A 49 -23.29 22.68 10.05
C TYR A 49 -21.90 22.65 9.39
N PRO A 50 -20.85 23.20 10.02
CA PRO A 50 -19.52 23.18 9.45
C PRO A 50 -19.11 21.73 9.17
N LEU A 51 -18.83 21.44 7.90
CA LEU A 51 -18.40 20.11 7.49
C LEU A 51 -17.07 19.77 8.14
N THR A 52 -17.01 18.59 8.74
CA THR A 52 -15.77 18.06 9.28
C THR A 52 -14.98 17.38 8.18
N GLN A 53 -13.86 17.97 7.78
CA GLN A 53 -12.92 17.35 6.85
C GLN A 53 -12.20 16.18 7.54
N ARG A 54 -12.11 15.06 6.83
CA ARG A 54 -11.35 13.86 7.25
C ARG A 54 -10.54 13.37 6.06
N LEU A 55 -9.37 12.81 6.34
CA LEU A 55 -8.47 12.25 5.33
C LEU A 55 -8.36 10.74 5.51
N ALA A 56 -8.44 10.01 4.41
CA ALA A 56 -8.11 8.58 4.36
C ALA A 56 -7.15 8.31 3.20
N MET A 57 -6.11 7.51 3.45
CA MET A 57 -5.18 7.02 2.43
C MET A 57 -5.17 5.49 2.48
N PRO A 58 -6.08 4.82 1.76
CA PRO A 58 -6.06 3.37 1.70
C PRO A 58 -4.80 2.89 0.99
N GLY A 59 -4.18 1.83 1.50
CA GLY A 59 -2.97 1.26 0.94
C GLY A 59 -2.39 0.16 1.81
N VAL A 60 -1.22 -0.33 1.41
CA VAL A 60 -0.43 -1.31 2.16
C VAL A 60 0.93 -0.68 2.47
N LEU A 61 1.36 -0.78 3.72
CA LEU A 61 2.72 -0.40 4.12
C LEU A 61 3.62 -1.62 4.10
N PHE A 62 4.74 -1.51 3.37
CA PHE A 62 5.73 -2.58 3.25
C PHE A 62 6.94 -2.30 4.13
N TYR A 63 7.29 -3.25 4.98
CA TYR A 63 8.39 -3.18 5.94
C TYR A 63 9.56 -4.08 5.50
N PRO A 64 10.82 -3.72 5.76
CA PRO A 64 11.95 -4.58 5.42
C PRO A 64 11.82 -5.91 6.14
N TRP A 65 11.99 -7.02 5.42
CA TRP A 65 11.82 -8.36 5.98
C TRP A 65 12.80 -8.64 7.14
N HIS A 66 14.04 -8.15 7.05
CA HIS A 66 15.10 -8.41 8.03
C HIS A 66 15.15 -7.42 9.20
N THR A 67 14.26 -6.42 9.26
CA THR A 67 14.32 -5.38 10.29
C THR A 67 12.94 -4.88 10.69
N THR A 68 12.69 -4.85 11.99
CA THR A 68 11.49 -4.23 12.55
C THR A 68 11.62 -2.72 12.49
N LEU A 69 10.69 -2.06 11.80
CA LEU A 69 10.54 -0.60 11.82
C LEU A 69 9.19 -0.22 12.41
N PRO A 70 9.10 0.87 13.19
CA PRO A 70 7.82 1.34 13.68
C PRO A 70 6.94 1.82 12.52
N PRO A 71 5.60 1.70 12.63
CA PRO A 71 4.70 2.34 11.68
C PRO A 71 4.94 3.85 11.62
N PRO A 72 4.76 4.48 10.44
CA PRO A 72 4.83 5.92 10.34
C PRO A 72 3.70 6.58 11.14
N VAL A 73 3.96 7.80 11.61
CA VAL A 73 2.95 8.62 12.31
C VAL A 73 1.70 8.78 11.44
N GLY A 74 0.53 8.54 12.03
CA GLY A 74 -0.77 8.62 11.35
C GLY A 74 -1.24 7.32 10.69
N ALA A 75 -0.44 6.25 10.70
CA ALA A 75 -0.93 4.92 10.30
C ALA A 75 -1.91 4.38 11.36
N THR A 76 -3.00 3.75 10.92
CA THR A 76 -3.94 3.07 11.83
C THR A 76 -3.29 1.84 12.47
N ILE A 77 -3.76 1.42 13.65
CA ILE A 77 -3.20 0.25 14.37
C ILE A 77 -3.21 -1.00 13.48
N ASP A 78 -4.33 -1.24 12.78
CA ASP A 78 -4.57 -2.39 11.90
C ASP A 78 -4.38 -2.07 10.41
N HIS A 79 -3.52 -1.10 10.07
CA HIS A 79 -3.23 -0.84 8.65
C HIS A 79 -2.69 -2.09 7.98
N ARG A 80 -3.05 -2.30 6.71
CA ARG A 80 -2.56 -3.44 5.94
C ARG A 80 -1.04 -3.39 5.82
N ARG A 81 -0.39 -4.51 6.15
CA ARG A 81 1.06 -4.66 6.12
C ARG A 81 1.50 -5.67 5.07
N GLY A 82 2.71 -5.49 4.59
CA GLY A 82 3.47 -6.49 3.85
C GLY A 82 4.95 -6.36 4.17
N LYS A 83 5.75 -7.26 3.63
CA LYS A 83 7.20 -7.19 3.71
C LYS A 83 7.82 -6.80 2.37
N TRP A 84 9.07 -6.39 2.39
CA TRP A 84 9.89 -6.33 1.19
C TRP A 84 11.28 -6.91 1.44
N CYS A 85 11.88 -7.50 0.41
CA CYS A 85 13.25 -8.00 0.45
C CYS A 85 13.94 -7.74 -0.90
N TYR A 86 15.28 -7.75 -0.89
CA TYR A 86 16.03 -7.73 -2.13
C TYR A 86 15.91 -9.07 -2.86
N LEU A 87 16.03 -9.04 -4.19
CA LEU A 87 16.04 -10.26 -5.00
C LEU A 87 17.12 -11.26 -4.55
N ARG A 88 18.30 -10.78 -4.14
CA ARG A 88 19.36 -11.65 -3.59
C ARG A 88 18.99 -12.32 -2.26
N ASP A 89 18.08 -11.73 -1.50
CA ASP A 89 17.65 -12.22 -0.18
C ASP A 89 16.47 -13.18 -0.28
N TRP A 90 15.80 -13.25 -1.45
CA TRP A 90 14.67 -14.13 -1.69
C TRP A 90 14.96 -15.61 -1.30
N PRO A 91 16.09 -16.22 -1.70
CA PRO A 91 16.35 -17.61 -1.33
C PRO A 91 16.40 -17.82 0.19
N THR A 92 16.97 -16.89 0.95
CA THR A 92 17.02 -16.97 2.41
C THR A 92 15.64 -16.77 3.03
N LEU A 93 14.82 -15.86 2.50
CA LEU A 93 13.44 -15.67 2.94
C LEU A 93 12.60 -16.92 2.69
N ALA A 94 12.66 -17.47 1.48
CA ALA A 94 11.93 -18.68 1.11
C ALA A 94 12.34 -19.89 1.96
N ALA A 95 13.64 -20.04 2.28
CA ALA A 95 14.16 -21.12 3.12
C ALA A 95 13.74 -21.03 4.61
N GLN A 96 13.27 -19.86 5.07
CA GLN A 96 12.67 -19.73 6.41
C GLN A 96 11.20 -20.18 6.47
N GLN A 97 10.58 -20.40 5.30
CA GLN A 97 9.21 -20.91 5.18
C GLN A 97 9.22 -22.41 4.92
N SER A 98 8.05 -23.04 4.81
CA SER A 98 7.98 -24.46 4.46
C SER A 98 8.35 -24.72 2.99
N GLU A 99 8.73 -25.97 2.70
CA GLU A 99 8.97 -26.46 1.34
C GLU A 99 7.73 -26.41 0.44
N VAL A 100 6.54 -26.27 1.02
CA VAL A 100 5.27 -26.15 0.30
C VAL A 100 4.80 -24.70 0.14
N LEU A 101 5.68 -23.73 0.43
CA LEU A 101 5.43 -22.31 0.18
C LEU A 101 4.94 -22.09 -1.25
N LYS A 102 3.78 -21.46 -1.36
CA LYS A 102 3.19 -21.06 -2.63
C LYS A 102 3.30 -19.56 -2.84
N MET A 103 3.36 -19.17 -4.10
CA MET A 103 3.48 -17.79 -4.54
C MET A 103 2.53 -17.51 -5.70
N ALA A 104 1.94 -16.32 -5.69
CA ALA A 104 1.19 -15.75 -6.80
C ALA A 104 1.74 -14.35 -7.13
N TRP A 105 1.95 -14.04 -8.41
CA TRP A 105 2.34 -12.71 -8.84
C TRP A 105 1.12 -11.79 -8.88
N LEU A 106 1.27 -10.56 -8.39
CA LEU A 106 0.16 -9.61 -8.26
C LEU A 106 0.24 -8.55 -9.37
N GLU A 107 -0.47 -8.84 -10.46
CA GLU A 107 -0.52 -7.97 -11.63
C GLU A 107 -1.40 -6.72 -11.39
N LYS A 108 -1.04 -5.60 -12.03
CA LYS A 108 -1.92 -4.43 -12.11
C LYS A 108 -3.07 -4.71 -13.10
N PRO A 109 -4.30 -4.26 -12.83
CA PRO A 109 -4.72 -3.40 -11.71
C PRO A 109 -5.16 -4.15 -10.44
N HIS A 110 -5.08 -5.49 -10.43
CA HIS A 110 -5.64 -6.34 -9.36
C HIS A 110 -4.75 -6.51 -8.11
N TRP A 111 -3.57 -5.89 -8.11
CA TRP A 111 -2.53 -6.00 -7.07
C TRP A 111 -2.95 -5.73 -5.61
N LEU A 112 -4.09 -5.08 -5.38
CA LEU A 112 -4.62 -4.83 -4.03
C LEU A 112 -5.50 -5.97 -3.49
N ALA A 113 -6.06 -6.80 -4.36
CA ALA A 113 -6.91 -7.92 -3.97
C ALA A 113 -6.07 -9.18 -3.74
N PRO A 114 -6.51 -10.09 -2.85
CA PRO A 114 -5.99 -11.45 -2.84
C PRO A 114 -6.34 -12.20 -4.12
N PRO A 115 -5.39 -12.90 -4.75
CA PRO A 115 -5.68 -13.71 -5.91
C PRO A 115 -6.40 -15.00 -5.48
N PRO A 116 -7.15 -15.66 -6.38
CA PRO A 116 -7.76 -16.95 -6.07
C PRO A 116 -6.69 -18.00 -5.79
N LEU A 117 -7.01 -19.04 -5.00
CA LEU A 117 -6.06 -20.10 -4.65
C LEU A 117 -5.48 -20.84 -5.88
N SER A 118 -6.20 -20.86 -7.00
CA SER A 118 -5.74 -21.44 -8.27
C SER A 118 -4.59 -20.66 -8.93
N ALA A 119 -4.36 -19.40 -8.53
CA ALA A 119 -3.27 -18.58 -9.05
C ALA A 119 -1.94 -18.77 -8.28
N PHE A 120 -1.94 -19.63 -7.25
CA PHE A 120 -0.75 -19.91 -6.45
C PHE A 120 -0.02 -21.15 -6.95
N TYR A 121 1.25 -20.96 -7.30
CA TYR A 121 2.18 -22.01 -7.72
C TYR A 121 3.24 -22.23 -6.64
N ALA A 122 3.96 -23.34 -6.70
CA ALA A 122 5.09 -23.55 -5.80
C ALA A 122 6.11 -22.42 -5.98
N ALA A 123 6.51 -21.78 -4.89
CA ALA A 123 7.32 -20.56 -4.93
C ALA A 123 8.68 -20.79 -5.62
N LYS A 124 9.28 -21.96 -5.38
CA LYS A 124 10.55 -22.37 -6.02
C LYS A 124 10.45 -22.50 -7.54
N ASP A 125 9.31 -22.96 -8.04
CA ASP A 125 9.09 -23.23 -9.47
C ASP A 125 8.64 -21.95 -10.20
N TYR A 126 7.99 -21.04 -9.47
CA TYR A 126 7.42 -19.81 -10.05
C TYR A 126 8.34 -18.58 -9.95
N MET A 127 9.28 -18.55 -9.00
CA MET A 127 10.25 -17.46 -8.90
C MET A 127 11.09 -17.22 -10.18
N PRO A 128 11.50 -18.26 -10.93
CA PRO A 128 12.15 -18.06 -12.23
C PRO A 128 11.36 -17.22 -13.23
N ASP A 129 10.01 -17.20 -13.16
CA ASP A 129 9.16 -16.38 -14.02
C ASP A 129 9.05 -14.93 -13.51
N VAL A 130 9.14 -14.72 -12.19
CA VAL A 130 9.03 -13.40 -11.55
C VAL A 130 10.36 -12.63 -11.58
N ALA A 131 11.49 -13.31 -11.42
CA ALA A 131 12.81 -12.67 -11.36
C ALA A 131 13.15 -11.79 -12.60
N PRO A 132 12.87 -12.23 -13.85
CA PRO A 132 13.06 -11.39 -15.03
C PRO A 132 12.21 -10.11 -15.01
N LEU A 133 10.99 -10.16 -14.46
CA LEU A 133 10.12 -9.00 -14.31
C LEU A 133 10.71 -7.97 -13.34
N ILE A 134 11.36 -8.45 -12.27
CA ILE A 134 12.04 -7.58 -11.30
C ILE A 134 13.20 -6.84 -11.97
N HIS A 135 14.00 -7.54 -12.77
CA HIS A 135 15.09 -6.92 -13.52
C HIS A 135 14.61 -5.93 -14.57
N ARG A 136 13.52 -6.25 -15.28
CA ARG A 136 13.03 -5.44 -16.38
C ARG A 136 12.24 -4.21 -15.93
N TYR A 137 11.40 -4.37 -14.91
CA TYR A 137 10.39 -3.38 -14.53
C TYR A 137 10.57 -2.82 -13.12
N GLY A 138 11.58 -3.29 -12.37
CA GLY A 138 11.79 -2.90 -10.97
C GLY A 138 10.91 -3.71 -10.02
N PRO A 139 10.62 -3.19 -8.80
CA PRO A 139 9.94 -3.96 -7.77
C PRO A 139 8.66 -4.64 -8.21
N GLN A 140 8.53 -5.93 -7.88
CA GLN A 140 7.35 -6.74 -8.17
C GLN A 140 6.66 -7.15 -6.87
N GLN A 141 5.33 -7.14 -6.88
CA GLN A 141 4.54 -7.60 -5.75
C GLN A 141 4.10 -9.05 -5.98
N VAL A 142 4.23 -9.86 -4.94
CA VAL A 142 3.74 -11.23 -4.90
C VAL A 142 2.92 -11.44 -3.61
N MET A 143 2.05 -12.43 -3.64
CA MET A 143 1.42 -12.97 -2.45
C MET A 143 2.07 -14.32 -2.14
N LEU A 144 2.38 -14.53 -0.87
CA LEU A 144 2.84 -15.80 -0.34
C LEU A 144 1.70 -16.48 0.40
N TYR A 145 1.66 -17.80 0.27
CA TYR A 145 0.71 -18.66 0.97
C TYR A 145 1.45 -19.92 1.39
N ASP A 146 1.53 -20.18 2.69
CA ASP A 146 2.11 -21.41 3.22
C ASP A 146 0.99 -22.27 3.84
N PRO A 147 0.59 -23.38 3.18
CA PRO A 147 -0.40 -24.32 3.71
C PRO A 147 -0.03 -24.96 5.06
N GLN A 148 1.25 -24.94 5.43
CA GLN A 148 1.77 -25.57 6.65
C GLN A 148 2.09 -24.57 7.76
N ALA A 149 1.91 -23.25 7.53
CA ALA A 149 2.12 -22.25 8.56
C ALA A 149 1.17 -22.49 9.75
N ARG A 150 1.74 -22.71 10.93
CA ARG A 150 1.00 -22.86 12.19
C ARG A 150 0.86 -21.50 12.88
N GLU A 151 -0.26 -20.80 12.63
CA GLU A 151 -0.99 -19.88 13.55
C GLU A 151 -2.27 -19.39 12.83
N LEU A 152 -3.50 -19.76 13.24
CA LEU A 152 -4.32 -19.34 14.40
C LEU A 152 -5.17 -18.07 14.20
N THR A 153 -5.76 -17.87 13.02
CA THR A 153 -7.03 -17.13 12.86
C THR A 153 -7.85 -17.76 11.75
N GLU A 154 -9.17 -17.56 11.73
CA GLU A 154 -10.08 -18.08 10.68
C GLU A 154 -9.70 -17.61 9.26
N GLU A 155 -8.87 -16.56 9.16
CA GLU A 155 -8.29 -16.07 7.92
C GLU A 155 -6.97 -16.78 7.58
N GLN A 156 -6.90 -17.34 6.36
CA GLN A 156 -5.70 -17.96 5.80
C GLN A 156 -4.56 -16.93 5.76
N PRO A 157 -3.33 -17.25 6.24
CA PRO A 157 -2.25 -16.27 6.36
C PRO A 157 -1.62 -15.99 4.99
N LEU A 158 -2.28 -15.13 4.21
CA LEU A 158 -1.72 -14.60 2.96
C LEU A 158 -0.78 -13.44 3.29
N GLU A 159 0.51 -13.61 3.00
CA GLU A 159 1.51 -12.56 3.21
C GLU A 159 1.80 -11.82 1.91
N ARG A 160 1.77 -10.47 1.95
CA ARG A 160 2.21 -9.66 0.80
C ARG A 160 3.70 -9.42 0.89
N LEU A 161 4.40 -9.71 -0.20
CA LEU A 161 5.82 -9.43 -0.36
C LEU A 161 6.04 -8.55 -1.59
N VAL A 162 6.91 -7.55 -1.46
CA VAL A 162 7.51 -6.85 -2.60
C VAL A 162 8.95 -7.30 -2.72
N ILE A 163 9.31 -7.88 -3.86
CA ILE A 163 10.69 -8.24 -4.16
C ILE A 163 11.29 -7.12 -5.00
N VAL A 164 12.38 -6.52 -4.51
CA VAL A 164 13.01 -5.35 -5.13
C VAL A 164 14.33 -5.73 -5.81
N PRO A 165 14.75 -5.01 -6.88
CA PRO A 165 16.10 -5.13 -7.43
C PRO A 165 17.17 -4.88 -6.37
N ASN A 166 18.34 -5.51 -6.53
CA ASN A 166 19.45 -5.43 -5.57
C ASN A 166 20.03 -4.01 -5.39
N ASP A 167 19.78 -3.13 -6.36
CA ASP A 167 20.20 -1.73 -6.42
C ASP A 167 19.06 -0.75 -6.08
N TRP A 168 17.92 -1.26 -5.60
CA TRP A 168 16.84 -0.43 -5.11
C TRP A 168 17.14 0.09 -3.69
N PRO A 169 16.72 1.30 -3.30
CA PRO A 169 16.15 2.33 -4.17
C PRO A 169 17.27 3.09 -4.90
N ARG A 170 17.11 3.27 -6.22
CA ARG A 170 18.03 4.09 -7.03
C ARG A 170 17.90 5.59 -6.75
N GLN A 171 16.76 5.99 -6.19
CA GLN A 171 16.43 7.37 -5.85
C GLN A 171 15.44 7.37 -4.70
N VAL A 172 15.56 8.37 -3.82
CA VAL A 172 14.66 8.58 -2.68
C VAL A 172 14.24 10.04 -2.68
N PRO A 173 12.93 10.37 -2.64
CA PRO A 173 12.51 11.76 -2.63
C PRO A 173 12.88 12.40 -1.29
N LEU A 174 13.37 13.64 -1.34
CA LEU A 174 13.60 14.42 -0.13
C LEU A 174 12.29 14.62 0.64
N PRO A 175 12.32 14.65 1.98
CA PRO A 175 11.13 14.92 2.77
C PRO A 175 10.56 16.31 2.44
N PRO A 176 9.24 16.52 2.63
CA PRO A 176 8.63 17.83 2.49
C PRO A 176 9.36 18.85 3.37
N ARG A 177 9.59 20.07 2.86
CA ARG A 177 10.11 21.16 3.67
C ARG A 177 9.11 21.48 4.77
N THR A 178 9.56 21.53 6.02
CA THR A 178 8.79 22.08 7.12
C THR A 178 8.50 23.54 6.78
N ARG A 179 7.22 23.87 6.58
CA ARG A 179 6.80 25.28 6.58
C ARG A 179 6.74 25.70 8.05
N GLY A 180 7.61 26.63 8.43
CA GLY A 180 7.60 27.27 9.74
C GLY A 180 6.35 28.13 9.95
#